data_AF-A0A7C7NZ46-F1
#
_entry.id   AF-A0A7C7NZ46-F1
#
_cell.length_a   1.000
_cell.length_b   1.000
_cell.length_c   1.000
_cell.angle_alpha   90.00
_cell.angle_beta   90.00
_cell.angle_gamma   90.00
#
_symmetry.space_group_name_H-M   'P 1'
#
loop_
_entity.id
_entity.type
_entity.pdbx_description
1 polymer ?
#
loop_
_entity_poly.entity_id
_entity_poly.type
_entity_poly.pdbx_seq_one_letter_code
_entity_poly.pdbx_strand_id
1 'polypeptide(L)'
;MCSIFFVSVIPNLFFKIQNSKLPSSKILEGQKSSKIIISIIISLILFVNLGYSYVTFEVITTGNSVDTILENFKSPFSEKINPNKHDLDNIVTVLRNQPDIENSYVMANYIYFADIADAKWIGVQFQEGPEGDSIDNYITRKNWKSWEIYFSNISSEPNDRHNLNHPIPDYLIYNPKPFHLESLKVLADPTNSEIPKNFELLYKSPYSGITAYKINYND
;
A
#
# COMPACT_ATOMS: atom_id res chain seq x y z
N MET A 1 -10.42 14.47 5.53
CA MET A 1 -11.76 14.43 6.15
C MET A 1 -11.76 15.01 7.56
N CYS A 2 -10.96 14.50 8.51
CA CYS A 2 -10.86 15.10 9.86
C CYS A 2 -10.48 16.61 9.84
N SER A 3 -9.54 17.01 8.99
CA SER A 3 -9.11 18.40 8.84
C SER A 3 -10.27 19.34 8.41
N ILE A 4 -11.10 18.92 7.46
CA ILE A 4 -12.26 19.70 7.01
C ILE A 4 -13.26 19.87 8.15
N PHE A 5 -13.47 18.83 8.97
CA PHE A 5 -14.38 18.92 10.11
C PHE A 5 -13.94 19.98 11.14
N PHE A 6 -12.66 19.97 11.52
CA PHE A 6 -12.12 20.94 12.49
C PHE A 6 -11.96 22.35 11.92
N VAL A 7 -11.58 22.49 10.66
CA VAL A 7 -11.25 23.79 10.05
C VAL A 7 -12.48 24.50 9.49
N SER A 8 -13.52 23.77 9.08
CA SER A 8 -14.66 24.37 8.37
C SER A 8 -16.02 24.11 9.03
N VAL A 9 -16.27 22.89 9.51
CA VAL A 9 -17.59 22.52 10.03
C VAL A 9 -17.81 23.07 11.44
N ILE A 10 -16.86 22.85 12.35
CA ILE A 10 -16.94 23.35 13.73
C ILE A 10 -17.05 24.89 13.78
N PRO A 11 -16.20 25.68 13.08
CA PRO A 11 -16.31 27.13 13.10
C PRO A 11 -17.63 27.63 12.54
N ASN A 12 -18.11 27.09 11.41
CA ASN A 12 -19.37 27.52 10.81
C ASN A 12 -20.60 27.24 11.68
N LEU A 13 -20.62 26.10 12.40
CA LEU A 13 -21.67 25.80 13.37
C LEU A 13 -21.65 26.81 14.52
N PHE A 14 -20.47 27.13 15.04
CA PHE A 14 -20.31 28.11 16.11
C PHE A 14 -20.77 29.51 15.68
N PHE A 15 -20.37 29.98 14.48
CA PHE A 15 -20.78 31.26 13.91
C PHE A 15 -22.29 31.35 13.67
N LYS A 16 -22.94 30.28 13.17
CA LYS A 16 -24.40 30.26 12.97
C LYS A 16 -25.18 30.35 14.28
N ILE A 17 -24.71 29.71 15.33
CA ILE A 17 -25.35 29.77 16.66
C ILE A 17 -25.23 31.17 17.25
N GLN A 18 -24.05 31.81 17.12
CA GLN A 18 -23.80 33.15 17.65
C GLN A 18 -24.61 34.26 16.95
N ASN A 19 -24.88 34.11 15.66
CA ASN A 19 -25.61 35.11 14.86
C ASN A 19 -27.14 34.98 14.90
N SER A 20 -27.69 33.95 15.55
CA SER A 20 -29.14 33.81 15.72
C SER A 20 -29.63 34.71 16.87
N LYS A 21 -30.23 35.87 16.56
CA LYS A 21 -30.91 36.73 17.54
C LYS A 21 -32.20 36.03 18.02
N LEU A 22 -32.12 35.16 19.02
CA LEU A 22 -33.31 34.68 19.75
C LEU A 22 -33.44 35.36 21.11
N PRO A 23 -34.68 35.62 21.60
CA PRO A 23 -34.91 36.37 22.84
C PRO A 23 -34.36 35.63 24.05
N SER A 24 -33.56 36.32 24.86
CA SER A 24 -32.70 35.72 25.89
C SER A 24 -33.41 35.20 27.14
N SER A 25 -34.73 35.40 27.30
CA SER A 25 -35.42 35.16 28.59
C SER A 25 -36.27 33.88 28.69
N LYS A 26 -36.44 33.09 27.62
CA LYS A 26 -37.18 31.80 27.69
C LYS A 26 -36.36 30.56 27.32
N ILE A 27 -35.13 30.71 26.83
CA ILE A 27 -34.28 29.58 26.41
C ILE A 27 -33.34 29.12 27.54
N LEU A 28 -33.18 29.90 28.62
CA LEU A 28 -32.21 29.58 29.67
C LEU A 28 -32.52 28.29 30.45
N GLU A 29 -33.79 27.89 30.56
CA GLU A 29 -34.19 26.61 31.17
C GLU A 29 -33.99 25.40 30.23
N GLY A 30 -34.02 25.62 28.90
CA GLY A 30 -33.76 24.58 27.87
C GLY A 30 -32.31 24.55 27.32
N GLN A 31 -31.50 25.56 27.64
CA GLN A 31 -30.15 25.77 27.09
C GLN A 31 -29.08 24.79 27.61
N LYS A 32 -29.23 24.26 28.83
CA LYS A 32 -28.36 23.19 29.32
C LYS A 32 -28.52 21.93 28.47
N SER A 33 -29.77 21.58 28.14
CA SER A 33 -30.09 20.40 27.31
C SER A 33 -29.56 20.56 25.87
N SER A 34 -29.70 21.73 25.25
CA SER A 34 -29.18 21.95 23.88
C SER A 34 -27.65 21.89 23.79
N LYS A 35 -26.92 22.41 24.77
CA LYS A 35 -25.45 22.29 24.84
C LYS A 35 -25.00 20.84 25.05
N ILE A 36 -25.73 20.07 25.88
CA ILE A 36 -25.48 18.65 26.08
C ILE A 36 -25.72 17.88 24.76
N ILE A 37 -26.82 18.14 24.06
CA ILE A 37 -27.12 17.51 22.77
C ILE A 37 -26.03 17.82 21.73
N ILE A 38 -25.61 19.08 21.62
CA ILE A 38 -24.52 19.47 20.71
C ILE A 38 -23.21 18.76 21.09
N SER A 39 -22.88 18.67 22.37
CA SER A 39 -21.69 17.97 22.85
C SER A 39 -21.74 16.47 22.54
N ILE A 40 -22.92 15.84 22.70
CA ILE A 40 -23.15 14.44 22.33
C ILE A 40 -22.94 14.24 20.83
N ILE A 41 -23.53 15.10 19.99
CA ILE A 41 -23.38 15.03 18.52
C ILE A 41 -21.90 15.17 18.12
N ILE A 42 -21.18 16.16 18.67
CA ILE A 42 -19.76 16.34 18.41
C ILE A 42 -18.97 15.09 18.83
N SER A 43 -19.25 14.55 20.01
CA SER A 43 -18.59 13.34 20.52
C SER A 43 -18.83 12.15 19.61
N LEU A 44 -20.07 11.91 19.18
CA LEU A 44 -20.44 10.87 18.22
C LEU A 44 -19.65 11.01 16.90
N ILE A 45 -19.57 12.23 16.36
CA ILE A 45 -18.80 12.47 15.12
C ILE A 45 -17.31 12.18 15.34
N LEU A 46 -16.73 12.58 16.47
CA LEU A 46 -15.34 12.26 16.80
C LEU A 46 -15.10 10.77 16.93
N PHE A 47 -15.99 10.03 17.60
CA PHE A 47 -15.90 8.58 17.72
C PHE A 47 -15.97 7.86 16.37
N VAL A 48 -16.86 8.30 15.47
CA VAL A 48 -16.94 7.74 14.11
C VAL A 48 -15.66 8.01 13.33
N ASN A 49 -15.09 9.22 13.43
CA ASN A 49 -13.82 9.54 12.77
C ASN A 49 -12.64 8.74 13.33
N LEU A 50 -12.58 8.54 14.65
CA LEU A 50 -11.56 7.70 15.29
C LEU A 50 -11.68 6.24 14.83
N GLY A 51 -12.90 5.69 14.81
CA GLY A 51 -13.15 4.33 14.32
C GLY A 51 -12.73 4.16 12.87
N TYR A 52 -13.12 5.10 11.99
CA TYR A 52 -12.69 5.09 10.59
C TYR A 52 -11.17 5.16 10.44
N SER A 53 -10.51 6.04 11.21
CA SER A 53 -9.06 6.21 11.16
C SER A 53 -8.33 4.95 11.63
N TYR A 54 -8.82 4.32 12.70
CA TYR A 54 -8.30 3.04 13.20
C TYR A 54 -8.45 1.92 12.16
N VAL A 55 -9.65 1.74 11.59
CA VAL A 55 -9.88 0.70 10.57
C VAL A 55 -8.98 0.94 9.35
N THR A 56 -8.88 2.18 8.89
CA THR A 56 -8.01 2.54 7.75
C THR A 56 -6.55 2.24 8.06
N PHE A 57 -6.07 2.60 9.26
CA PHE A 57 -4.70 2.32 9.69
C PHE A 57 -4.43 0.81 9.73
N GLU A 58 -5.34 0.01 10.30
CA GLU A 58 -5.24 -1.44 10.34
C GLU A 58 -5.22 -2.05 8.94
N VAL A 59 -6.09 -1.64 8.02
CA VAL A 59 -6.09 -2.12 6.62
C VAL A 59 -4.73 -1.85 5.97
N ILE A 60 -4.23 -0.62 6.07
CA ILE A 60 -2.99 -0.20 5.40
C ILE A 60 -1.78 -0.95 5.98
N THR A 61 -1.70 -1.09 7.30
CA THR A 61 -0.52 -1.65 7.97
C THR A 61 -0.51 -3.18 7.98
N THR A 62 -1.67 -3.82 8.07
CA THR A 62 -1.76 -5.28 8.18
C THR A 62 -2.06 -5.98 6.86
N GLY A 63 -2.72 -5.30 5.93
CA GLY A 63 -3.25 -5.91 4.71
C GLY A 63 -4.54 -6.71 4.94
N ASN A 64 -5.10 -6.69 6.16
CA ASN A 64 -6.39 -7.31 6.45
C ASN A 64 -7.54 -6.57 5.77
N SER A 65 -8.59 -7.31 5.42
CA SER A 65 -9.82 -6.73 4.92
C SER A 65 -10.59 -6.01 6.03
N VAL A 66 -11.49 -5.09 5.64
CA VAL A 66 -12.39 -4.41 6.59
C VAL A 66 -13.23 -5.43 7.37
N ASP A 67 -13.69 -6.49 6.71
CA ASP A 67 -14.50 -7.54 7.34
C ASP A 67 -13.71 -8.31 8.40
N THR A 68 -12.45 -8.69 8.10
CA THR A 68 -11.56 -9.33 9.08
C THR A 68 -11.29 -8.43 10.27
N ILE A 69 -11.08 -7.12 10.04
CA ILE A 69 -10.90 -6.15 11.13
C ILE A 69 -12.18 -6.05 11.98
N LEU A 70 -13.35 -6.07 11.33
CA LEU A 70 -14.64 -6.05 12.03
C LEU A 70 -14.86 -7.30 12.88
N GLU A 71 -14.52 -8.47 12.36
CA GLU A 71 -14.55 -9.73 13.12
C GLU A 71 -13.59 -9.71 14.30
N ASN A 72 -12.38 -9.15 14.11
CA ASN A 72 -11.39 -9.00 15.16
C ASN A 72 -11.88 -8.11 16.34
N PHE A 73 -12.86 -7.23 16.13
CA PHE A 73 -13.49 -6.51 17.26
C PHE A 73 -14.31 -7.42 18.18
N LYS A 74 -14.77 -8.59 17.70
CA LYS A 74 -15.46 -9.57 18.55
C LYS A 74 -14.49 -10.25 19.53
N SER A 75 -13.20 -10.30 19.19
CA SER A 75 -12.14 -10.89 20.01
C SER A 75 -10.89 -10.00 20.00
N PRO A 76 -10.89 -8.88 20.74
CA PRO A 76 -9.82 -7.88 20.68
C PRO A 76 -8.47 -8.40 21.20
N PHE A 77 -8.48 -9.47 22.01
CA PHE A 77 -7.29 -10.03 22.65
C PHE A 77 -6.73 -11.29 21.97
N SER A 78 -7.36 -11.79 20.90
CA SER A 78 -6.79 -12.91 20.15
C SER A 78 -5.55 -12.44 19.37
N GLU A 79 -4.61 -13.36 19.18
CA GLU A 79 -3.49 -13.14 18.28
C GLU A 79 -3.99 -12.92 16.86
N LYS A 80 -3.46 -11.89 16.19
CA LYS A 80 -3.89 -11.48 14.86
C LYS A 80 -2.75 -11.66 13.90
N ILE A 81 -3.04 -12.33 12.78
CA ILE A 81 -2.09 -12.43 11.68
C ILE A 81 -2.04 -11.07 10.99
N ASN A 82 -0.82 -10.60 10.74
CA ASN A 82 -0.55 -9.45 9.88
C ASN A 82 -0.01 -10.01 8.55
N PRO A 83 -0.87 -10.16 7.51
CA PRO A 83 -0.47 -10.62 6.18
C PRO A 83 0.76 -9.90 5.63
N ASN A 84 0.79 -8.57 5.68
CA ASN A 84 1.89 -7.77 5.13
C ASN A 84 3.22 -8.09 5.83
N LYS A 85 3.22 -8.18 7.17
CA LYS A 85 4.41 -8.53 7.95
C LYS A 85 4.85 -9.96 7.66
N HIS A 86 3.91 -10.90 7.65
CA HIS A 86 4.19 -12.30 7.34
C HIS A 86 4.86 -12.44 5.97
N ASP A 87 4.34 -11.75 4.95
CA ASP A 87 4.90 -11.79 3.60
C ASP A 87 6.26 -11.12 3.52
N LEU A 88 6.44 -9.97 4.17
CA LEU A 88 7.73 -9.29 4.24
C LEU A 88 8.80 -10.19 4.87
N ASP A 89 8.52 -10.76 6.04
CA ASP A 89 9.47 -11.59 6.79
C ASP A 89 9.88 -12.82 5.96
N ASN A 90 8.93 -13.49 5.30
CA ASN A 90 9.21 -14.67 4.48
C ASN A 90 9.97 -14.33 3.18
N ILE A 91 9.55 -13.30 2.45
CA ILE A 91 10.22 -12.89 1.21
C ILE A 91 11.66 -12.48 1.50
N VAL A 92 11.88 -11.63 2.52
CA VAL A 92 13.23 -11.21 2.94
C VAL A 92 14.08 -12.40 3.35
N THR A 93 13.51 -13.35 4.11
CA THR A 93 14.23 -14.58 4.51
C THR A 93 14.66 -15.38 3.28
N VAL A 94 13.79 -15.54 2.30
CA VAL A 94 14.11 -16.29 1.08
C VAL A 94 15.15 -15.56 0.23
N LEU A 95 15.05 -14.23 0.10
CA LEU A 95 16.02 -13.41 -0.64
C LEU A 95 17.41 -13.43 0.01
N ARG A 96 17.51 -13.27 1.34
CA ARG A 96 18.79 -13.33 2.07
C ARG A 96 19.51 -14.67 1.95
N ASN A 97 18.76 -15.74 1.70
CA ASN A 97 19.33 -17.07 1.50
C ASN A 97 19.82 -17.29 0.06
N GLN A 98 19.59 -16.34 -0.86
CA GLN A 98 20.13 -16.43 -2.22
C GLN A 98 21.61 -16.05 -2.24
N PRO A 99 22.42 -16.70 -3.11
CA PRO A 99 23.81 -16.34 -3.29
C PRO A 99 23.94 -14.92 -3.86
N ASP A 100 24.92 -14.17 -3.37
CA ASP A 100 25.29 -12.84 -3.88
C ASP A 100 24.12 -11.82 -3.92
N ILE A 101 23.21 -11.91 -2.95
CA ILE A 101 22.03 -11.05 -2.87
C ILE A 101 22.39 -9.56 -2.78
N GLU A 102 23.51 -9.22 -2.15
CA GLU A 102 24.01 -7.84 -2.01
C GLU A 102 24.32 -7.16 -3.34
N ASN A 103 24.71 -7.95 -4.35
CA ASN A 103 24.99 -7.44 -5.69
C ASN A 103 23.79 -7.55 -6.63
N SER A 104 22.77 -8.30 -6.23
CA SER A 104 21.57 -8.59 -7.02
C SER A 104 20.56 -7.45 -6.99
N TYR A 105 19.78 -7.31 -8.06
CA TYR A 105 18.68 -6.36 -8.18
C TYR A 105 17.33 -7.01 -7.92
N VAL A 106 16.58 -6.48 -6.96
CA VAL A 106 15.20 -6.82 -6.66
C VAL A 106 14.28 -5.76 -7.25
N MET A 107 13.48 -6.13 -8.24
CA MET A 107 12.42 -5.28 -8.79
C MET A 107 11.14 -5.44 -7.98
N ALA A 108 10.68 -4.35 -7.37
CA ALA A 108 9.52 -4.37 -6.48
C ALA A 108 8.85 -3.00 -6.37
N ASN A 109 7.58 -3.00 -5.97
CA ASN A 109 6.84 -1.77 -5.68
C ASN A 109 7.33 -1.03 -4.43
N TYR A 110 7.82 -1.79 -3.44
CA TYR A 110 8.28 -1.26 -2.17
C TYR A 110 9.76 -1.59 -1.95
N ILE A 111 10.53 -0.59 -1.52
CA ILE A 111 11.96 -0.72 -1.23
C ILE A 111 12.28 -1.74 -0.14
N TYR A 112 11.35 -1.93 0.82
CA TYR A 112 11.58 -2.73 2.03
C TYR A 112 12.02 -4.18 1.75
N PHE A 113 11.56 -4.78 0.64
CA PHE A 113 11.99 -6.14 0.29
C PHE A 113 13.47 -6.22 -0.04
N ALA A 114 14.00 -5.21 -0.74
CA ALA A 114 15.39 -5.14 -1.13
C ALA A 114 16.27 -4.64 0.02
N ASP A 115 15.90 -3.51 0.62
CA ASP A 115 16.66 -2.84 1.69
C ASP A 115 16.89 -3.75 2.89
N ILE A 116 15.84 -4.42 3.38
CA ILE A 116 16.00 -5.34 4.52
C ILE A 116 16.80 -6.59 4.09
N ALA A 117 16.67 -7.04 2.84
CA ALA A 117 17.46 -8.16 2.33
C ALA A 117 18.93 -7.79 1.98
N ASP A 118 19.34 -6.54 2.21
CA ASP A 118 20.63 -5.97 1.82
C ASP A 118 20.89 -6.02 0.29
N ALA A 119 19.83 -6.05 -0.52
CA ALA A 119 19.90 -6.11 -1.99
C ALA A 119 19.75 -4.72 -2.64
N LYS A 120 20.10 -4.61 -3.93
CA LYS A 120 19.79 -3.43 -4.75
C LYS A 120 18.31 -3.43 -5.12
N TRP A 121 17.70 -2.26 -5.23
CA TRP A 121 16.28 -2.09 -5.53
C TRP A 121 16.05 -1.44 -6.89
N ILE A 122 15.16 -2.03 -7.70
CA ILE A 122 14.55 -1.38 -8.87
C ILE A 122 13.11 -1.01 -8.52
N GLY A 123 12.85 0.29 -8.37
CA GLY A 123 11.53 0.81 -8.01
C GLY A 123 10.58 0.84 -9.20
N VAL A 124 9.41 0.21 -9.07
CA VAL A 124 8.40 0.10 -10.14
C VAL A 124 6.98 0.22 -9.60
N GLN A 125 6.01 0.57 -10.44
CA GLN A 125 4.58 0.71 -10.12
C GLN A 125 3.68 -0.31 -10.82
N PHE A 126 4.25 -1.21 -11.63
CA PHE A 126 3.53 -2.19 -12.45
C PHE A 126 2.48 -1.55 -13.37
N GLN A 127 2.73 -0.30 -13.74
CA GLN A 127 1.91 0.53 -14.62
C GLN A 127 2.72 1.10 -15.80
N GLU A 128 4.03 0.86 -15.81
CA GLU A 128 4.96 1.34 -16.81
C GLU A 128 4.99 0.44 -18.04
N GLY A 129 5.30 1.01 -19.21
CA GLY A 129 5.24 0.30 -20.48
C GLY A 129 3.82 0.22 -21.07
N PRO A 130 3.68 -0.31 -22.29
CA PRO A 130 2.40 -0.42 -22.96
C PRO A 130 1.59 -1.62 -22.43
N GLU A 131 0.26 -1.48 -22.42
CA GLU A 131 -0.65 -2.58 -22.11
C GLU A 131 -0.49 -3.72 -23.12
N GLY A 132 -0.53 -4.97 -22.65
CA GLY A 132 -0.36 -6.16 -23.49
C GLY A 132 1.08 -6.50 -23.89
N ASP A 133 2.08 -5.78 -23.37
CA ASP A 133 3.49 -6.12 -23.59
C ASP A 133 3.92 -7.38 -22.83
N SER A 134 5.02 -8.00 -23.25
CA SER A 134 5.55 -9.19 -22.60
C SER A 134 6.20 -8.87 -21.25
N ILE A 135 6.18 -9.85 -20.34
CA ILE A 135 6.88 -9.76 -19.05
C ILE A 135 8.38 -9.48 -19.25
N ASP A 136 9.01 -10.12 -20.24
CA ASP A 136 10.42 -9.89 -20.57
C ASP A 136 10.70 -8.43 -20.99
N ASN A 137 9.83 -7.84 -21.81
CA ASN A 137 9.97 -6.43 -22.20
C ASN A 137 9.72 -5.50 -21.01
N TYR A 138 8.84 -5.87 -20.07
CA TYR A 138 8.61 -5.11 -18.84
C TYR A 138 9.86 -5.11 -17.94
N ILE A 139 10.42 -6.28 -17.62
CA ILE A 139 11.58 -6.37 -16.72
C ILE A 139 12.86 -5.76 -17.31
N THR A 140 13.00 -5.80 -18.64
CA THR A 140 14.11 -5.14 -19.36
C THR A 140 13.83 -3.67 -19.67
N ARG A 141 12.64 -3.17 -19.35
CA ARG A 141 12.19 -1.79 -19.55
C ARG A 141 12.27 -1.33 -21.02
N LYS A 142 12.19 -2.27 -21.96
CA LYS A 142 12.46 -2.03 -23.39
C LYS A 142 11.52 -1.03 -24.04
N ASN A 143 10.23 -1.11 -23.73
CA ASN A 143 9.18 -0.28 -24.33
C ASN A 143 8.62 0.79 -23.37
N TRP A 144 9.30 1.03 -22.25
CA TRP A 144 8.89 2.05 -21.29
C TRP A 144 9.09 3.45 -21.85
N LYS A 145 8.25 4.40 -21.43
CA LYS A 145 8.46 5.81 -21.77
C LYS A 145 9.67 6.35 -21.02
N SER A 146 10.37 7.32 -21.61
CA SER A 146 11.56 7.90 -20.98
C SER A 146 11.30 8.49 -19.60
N TRP A 147 10.11 9.05 -19.35
CA TRP A 147 9.74 9.55 -18.02
C TRP A 147 9.48 8.43 -17.02
N GLU A 148 8.91 7.29 -17.45
CA GLU A 148 8.69 6.10 -16.61
C GLU A 148 10.05 5.54 -16.15
N ILE A 149 11.01 5.41 -17.07
CA ILE A 149 12.39 5.02 -16.78
C ILE A 149 13.05 6.03 -15.81
N TYR A 150 12.89 7.34 -16.08
CA TYR A 150 13.45 8.37 -15.20
C TYR A 150 12.93 8.25 -13.77
N PHE A 151 11.61 8.16 -13.57
CA PHE A 151 11.01 8.02 -12.23
C PHE A 151 11.46 6.73 -11.52
N SER A 152 11.52 5.62 -12.24
CA SER A 152 12.04 4.35 -11.71
C SER A 152 13.48 4.52 -11.23
N ASN A 153 14.35 5.11 -12.05
CA ASN A 153 15.76 5.25 -11.72
C ASN A 153 16.05 6.22 -10.56
N ILE A 154 15.29 7.32 -10.43
CA ILE A 154 15.46 8.27 -9.31
C ILE A 154 14.79 7.81 -8.01
N SER A 155 14.04 6.71 -8.07
CA SER A 155 13.46 6.09 -6.89
C SER A 155 14.28 4.88 -6.45
N SER A 156 14.98 4.22 -7.38
CA SER A 156 15.75 2.98 -7.16
C SER A 156 16.94 3.16 -6.23
N GLU A 157 17.47 2.06 -5.69
CA GLU A 157 18.69 2.06 -4.87
C GLU A 157 19.70 1.05 -5.45
N PRO A 158 20.85 1.48 -5.98
CA PRO A 158 21.31 2.87 -6.08
C PRO A 158 20.52 3.68 -7.11
N ASN A 159 20.39 4.97 -6.85
CA ASN A 159 19.73 5.92 -7.75
C ASN A 159 20.55 6.16 -9.03
N ASP A 160 19.87 6.17 -10.19
CA ASP A 160 20.50 6.34 -11.52
C ASP A 160 19.82 7.42 -12.36
N ARG A 161 19.93 8.67 -11.90
CA ARG A 161 19.30 9.83 -12.56
C ARG A 161 19.65 9.97 -14.05
N HIS A 162 20.82 9.49 -14.46
CA HIS A 162 21.31 9.61 -15.83
C HIS A 162 21.08 8.37 -16.68
N ASN A 163 20.44 7.33 -16.12
CA ASN A 163 20.14 6.07 -16.80
C ASN A 163 21.39 5.44 -17.43
N LEU A 164 22.49 5.35 -16.66
CA LEU A 164 23.77 4.79 -17.10
C LEU A 164 23.88 3.29 -16.81
N ASN A 165 23.20 2.80 -15.77
CA ASN A 165 23.38 1.45 -15.25
C ASN A 165 22.50 0.42 -15.97
N HIS A 166 21.37 0.86 -16.53
CA HIS A 166 20.36 0.00 -17.18
C HIS A 166 20.10 -1.31 -16.43
N PRO A 167 19.70 -1.28 -15.14
CA PRO A 167 19.68 -2.50 -14.34
C PRO A 167 18.65 -3.51 -14.87
N ILE A 168 19.02 -4.78 -14.85
CA ILE A 168 18.13 -5.90 -15.15
C ILE A 168 17.89 -6.64 -13.82
N PRO A 169 16.65 -6.93 -13.43
CA PRO A 169 16.38 -7.56 -12.14
C PRO A 169 16.76 -9.04 -12.08
N ASP A 170 17.40 -9.46 -11.00
CA ASP A 170 17.59 -10.88 -10.67
C ASP A 170 16.36 -11.48 -9.99
N TYR A 171 15.59 -10.62 -9.29
CA TYR A 171 14.38 -11.01 -8.57
C TYR A 171 13.23 -10.07 -8.88
N LEU A 172 12.01 -10.61 -8.93
CA LEU A 172 10.78 -9.85 -9.10
C LEU A 172 9.81 -10.13 -7.97
N ILE A 173 9.38 -9.10 -7.24
CA ILE A 173 8.34 -9.18 -6.23
C ILE A 173 7.06 -8.53 -6.75
N TYR A 174 6.07 -9.35 -7.09
CA TYR A 174 4.79 -8.88 -7.63
C TYR A 174 3.71 -8.88 -6.55
N ASN A 175 3.27 -7.69 -6.14
CA ASN A 175 2.14 -7.50 -5.23
C ASN A 175 0.89 -7.11 -6.03
N PRO A 176 -0.08 -8.02 -6.25
CA PRO A 176 -1.21 -7.76 -7.14
C PRO A 176 -2.04 -6.55 -6.69
N LYS A 177 -2.30 -5.61 -7.60
CA LYS A 177 -3.23 -4.49 -7.41
C LYS A 177 -4.18 -4.37 -8.59
N PRO A 178 -5.41 -3.84 -8.39
CA PRO A 178 -6.40 -3.69 -9.45
C PRO A 178 -5.93 -2.83 -10.62
N PHE A 179 -5.09 -1.83 -10.34
CA PHE A 179 -4.62 -0.83 -11.30
C PHE A 179 -3.30 -1.18 -11.99
N HIS A 180 -2.72 -2.37 -11.74
CA HIS A 180 -1.57 -2.85 -12.50
C HIS A 180 -1.97 -3.23 -13.93
N LEU A 181 -1.01 -3.20 -14.86
CA LEU A 181 -1.20 -3.67 -16.24
C LEU A 181 -1.78 -5.09 -16.25
N GLU A 182 -2.77 -5.37 -17.11
CA GLU A 182 -3.43 -6.67 -17.15
C GLU A 182 -2.46 -7.78 -17.54
N SER A 183 -1.54 -7.49 -18.46
CA SER A 183 -0.50 -8.45 -18.88
C SER A 183 0.43 -8.90 -17.75
N LEU A 184 0.53 -8.14 -16.66
CA LEU A 184 1.38 -8.48 -15.50
C LEU A 184 0.61 -9.21 -14.40
N LYS A 185 -0.73 -9.21 -14.41
CA LYS A 185 -1.54 -9.85 -13.36
C LYS A 185 -1.37 -11.36 -13.31
N VAL A 186 -0.94 -11.97 -14.42
CA VAL A 186 -0.59 -13.40 -14.46
C VAL A 186 0.50 -13.77 -13.46
N LEU A 187 1.37 -12.83 -13.06
CA LEU A 187 2.42 -13.05 -12.06
C LEU A 187 1.87 -13.40 -10.66
N ALA A 188 0.59 -13.13 -10.36
CA ALA A 188 -0.05 -13.57 -9.13
C ALA A 188 -0.37 -15.07 -9.10
N ASP A 189 -0.40 -15.71 -10.28
CA ASP A 189 -0.63 -17.15 -10.43
C ASP A 189 0.60 -17.85 -11.03
N PRO A 190 1.49 -18.41 -10.20
CA PRO A 190 2.70 -19.10 -10.68
C PRO A 190 2.45 -20.32 -11.58
N THR A 191 1.21 -20.79 -11.68
CA THR A 191 0.85 -21.91 -12.57
C THR A 191 0.49 -21.45 -13.98
N ASN A 192 0.42 -20.14 -14.22
CA ASN A 192 0.06 -19.58 -15.50
C ASN A 192 1.18 -19.79 -16.54
N SER A 193 0.82 -20.38 -17.68
CA SER A 193 1.75 -20.71 -18.76
C SER A 193 2.34 -19.51 -19.51
N GLU A 194 1.78 -18.31 -19.32
CA GLU A 194 2.29 -17.06 -19.88
C GLU A 194 3.51 -16.52 -19.12
N ILE A 195 3.76 -17.01 -17.89
CA ILE A 195 4.98 -16.67 -17.16
C ILE A 195 6.19 -17.29 -17.90
N PRO A 196 7.22 -16.50 -18.23
CA PRO A 196 8.42 -17.01 -18.89
C PRO A 196 9.09 -18.14 -18.11
N LYS A 197 9.58 -19.17 -18.82
CA LYS A 197 10.15 -20.39 -18.20
C LYS A 197 11.42 -20.15 -17.37
N ASN A 198 12.08 -19.02 -17.57
CA ASN A 198 13.23 -18.58 -16.78
C ASN A 198 12.83 -18.07 -15.38
N PHE A 199 11.55 -17.90 -15.08
CA PHE A 199 11.09 -17.50 -13.75
C PHE A 199 10.95 -18.73 -12.86
N GLU A 200 11.69 -18.73 -11.75
CA GLU A 200 11.60 -19.72 -10.69
C GLU A 200 10.83 -19.11 -9.51
N LEU A 201 9.74 -19.76 -9.09
CA LEU A 201 8.96 -19.31 -7.94
C LEU A 201 9.75 -19.55 -6.65
N LEU A 202 9.98 -18.47 -5.90
CA LEU A 202 10.62 -18.52 -4.58
C LEU A 202 9.60 -18.50 -3.45
N TYR A 203 8.53 -17.72 -3.59
CA TYR A 203 7.50 -17.57 -2.57
C TYR A 203 6.15 -17.20 -3.20
N LYS A 204 5.07 -17.77 -2.67
CA LYS A 204 3.69 -17.34 -2.91
C LYS A 204 3.01 -17.15 -1.57
N SER A 205 2.45 -15.97 -1.34
CA SER A 205 1.73 -15.70 -0.11
C SER A 205 0.43 -16.49 -0.01
N PRO A 206 0.13 -17.06 1.17
CA PRO A 206 -1.17 -17.66 1.44
C PRO A 206 -2.27 -16.63 1.73
N TYR A 207 -1.93 -15.33 1.83
CA TYR A 207 -2.86 -14.28 2.27
C TYR A 207 -3.07 -13.18 1.22
N SER A 208 -2.01 -12.56 0.73
CA SER A 208 -2.09 -11.35 -0.10
C SER A 208 -2.01 -11.63 -1.61
N GLY A 209 -1.63 -12.85 -1.99
CA GLY A 209 -1.34 -13.20 -3.39
C GLY A 209 -0.04 -12.62 -3.92
N ILE A 210 0.78 -11.96 -3.08
CA ILE A 210 2.13 -11.54 -3.47
C ILE A 210 2.98 -12.76 -3.84
N THR A 211 3.78 -12.60 -4.88
CA THR A 211 4.69 -13.63 -5.38
C THR A 211 6.11 -13.08 -5.47
N ALA A 212 7.09 -13.93 -5.23
CA ALA A 212 8.50 -13.65 -5.41
C ALA A 212 9.07 -14.64 -6.42
N TYR A 213 9.73 -14.13 -7.45
CA TYR A 213 10.40 -14.93 -8.48
C TYR A 213 11.89 -14.61 -8.51
N LYS A 214 12.69 -15.64 -8.80
CA LYS A 214 14.06 -15.52 -9.30
C LYS A 214 14.02 -15.60 -10.82
N ILE A 215 14.80 -14.77 -11.48
CA ILE A 215 14.90 -14.74 -12.94
C ILE A 215 16.24 -15.36 -13.34
N ASN A 216 16.17 -16.51 -14.01
CA ASN A 216 17.35 -17.25 -14.44
C ASN A 216 17.74 -16.81 -15.86
N TYR A 217 18.76 -15.97 -15.96
CA TYR A 217 19.39 -15.67 -17.24
C TYR A 217 20.24 -16.86 -17.64
N ASN A 218 19.81 -17.62 -18.65
CA ASN A 218 20.65 -18.66 -19.23
C ASN A 218 21.92 -17.98 -19.77
N ASP A 219 23.10 -18.51 -19.41
CA ASP A 219 24.37 -18.21 -20.08
C ASP A 219 24.33 -18.60 -21.57
#